data_AF-A0A7H0IEC0-F1
#
_entry.id   AF-A0A7H0IEC0-F1
#
_cell.length_a   1.000
_cell.length_b   1.000
_cell.length_c   1.000
_cell.angle_alpha   90.00
_cell.angle_beta   90.00
_cell.angle_gamma   90.00
#
_symmetry.space_group_name_H-M   'P 1'
#
loop_
_entity.id
_entity.type
_entity.pdbx_description
1 polymer ?
#
loop_
_entity_poly.entity_id
_entity_poly.type
_entity_poly.pdbx_seq_one_letter_code
_entity_poly.pdbx_strand_id
1 'polypeptide(L)'
;MIDESVWQELEAHQQTPGRSTRRLHPDSPHDIHVSVTHPAHRRMLLLGTDARTADTVRQEIHELPATRGLQLNLSSVSGNHYELQVMLTDDELTEVFTPLVSDIAEVVRDAPTTETAAEAAVRRYVRWQQLLRSVSRDGLSRQARCGLFGELHFLLEYVLPAVDQHTAVSSWTGPRQTNQDFQLPGAAVEVKATTVRSPRTVQIASERQLDTADSTPLALAHVVLDDRQSGLGRSLNALVDEIRARLTSPSAAQRFESLLVQAGYLPNQRDLYDHDRYTLRRSEFWTVGEGFPRIVEAELPPGVGNCTYTIDVSALTAHSVTAETLVDLIRGTHG
;
A
#
# COMPACT_ATOMS: atom_id res chain seq x y z
N MET A 1 -0.68 16.55 5.26
CA MET A 1 0.07 15.29 5.07
C MET A 1 1.22 15.31 6.06
N ILE A 2 1.66 14.17 6.59
CA ILE A 2 2.79 14.13 7.54
C ILE A 2 4.06 14.03 6.73
N ASP A 3 4.91 15.05 6.74
CA ASP A 3 6.22 15.05 6.10
C ASP A 3 7.34 15.29 7.13
N GLU A 4 8.59 15.27 6.66
CA GLU A 4 9.75 15.45 7.52
C GLU A 4 9.83 16.86 8.13
N SER A 5 9.25 17.87 7.49
CA SER A 5 9.22 19.23 8.06
C SER A 5 8.35 19.29 9.32
N VAL A 6 7.24 18.54 9.34
CA VAL A 6 6.40 18.40 10.53
C VAL A 6 7.19 17.80 11.70
N TRP A 7 8.02 16.79 11.43
CA TRP A 7 8.84 16.19 12.49
C TRP A 7 9.93 17.13 12.99
N GLN A 8 10.62 17.82 12.09
CA GLN A 8 11.65 18.81 12.44
C GLN A 8 11.09 19.95 13.30
N GLU A 9 9.88 20.44 12.98
CA GLU A 9 9.17 21.42 13.80
C GLU A 9 8.91 20.90 15.23
N LEU A 10 8.46 19.65 15.37
CA LEU A 10 8.14 19.05 16.67
C LEU A 10 9.38 18.65 17.49
N GLU A 11 10.47 18.33 16.80
CA GLU A 11 11.78 17.99 17.38
C GLU A 11 12.56 19.23 17.84
N ALA A 12 12.11 20.44 17.51
CA ALA A 12 12.73 21.67 17.96
C ALA A 12 12.92 21.68 19.49
N HIS A 13 14.13 22.10 19.91
CA HIS A 13 14.57 22.00 21.29
C HIS A 13 13.58 22.64 22.27
N GLN A 14 13.15 21.87 23.27
CA GLN A 14 12.29 22.33 24.37
C GLN A 14 13.09 22.46 25.65
N GLN A 15 12.86 23.53 26.41
CA GLN A 15 13.53 23.77 27.69
C GLN A 15 13.01 22.85 28.82
N THR A 16 11.80 22.31 28.68
CA THR A 16 11.15 21.46 29.69
C THR A 16 10.85 20.07 29.13
N PRO A 17 11.00 18.99 29.93
CA PRO A 17 10.50 17.67 29.57
C PRO A 17 9.01 17.70 29.25
N GLY A 18 8.57 16.92 28.26
CA GLY A 18 7.19 16.94 27.82
C GLY A 18 7.02 16.36 26.42
N ARG A 19 5.99 16.83 25.71
CA ARG A 19 5.74 16.46 24.32
C ARG A 19 5.39 17.69 23.49
N SER A 20 5.98 17.80 22.31
CA SER A 20 5.48 18.68 21.25
C SER A 20 4.43 17.91 20.46
N THR A 21 3.27 18.50 20.17
CA THR A 21 2.15 17.79 19.53
C THR A 21 1.49 18.65 18.46
N ARG A 22 1.09 18.04 17.35
CA ARG A 22 0.33 18.68 16.26
C ARG A 22 -0.87 17.82 15.88
N ARG A 23 -2.06 18.43 15.84
CA ARG A 23 -3.29 17.77 15.39
C ARG A 23 -3.23 17.51 13.88
N LEU A 24 -3.59 16.30 13.49
CA LEU A 24 -3.85 15.90 12.12
C LEU A 24 -5.34 15.93 11.86
N HIS A 25 -5.72 16.14 10.59
CA HIS A 25 -7.12 16.15 10.14
C HIS A 25 -8.06 16.92 11.09
N PRO A 26 -7.95 18.26 11.16
CA PRO A 26 -8.75 19.08 12.08
C PRO A 26 -10.26 18.86 11.95
N ASP A 27 -10.73 18.51 10.74
CA ASP A 27 -12.14 18.25 10.42
C ASP A 27 -12.61 16.83 10.81
N SER A 28 -11.71 15.95 11.24
CA SER A 28 -12.07 14.61 11.73
C SER A 28 -12.71 14.70 13.11
N PRO A 29 -13.76 13.89 13.39
CA PRO A 29 -14.32 13.78 14.74
C PRO A 29 -13.36 13.10 15.73
N HIS A 30 -12.29 12.47 15.23
CA HIS A 30 -11.32 11.74 16.05
C HIS A 30 -10.12 12.63 16.42
N ASP A 31 -9.59 12.42 17.62
CA ASP A 31 -8.40 13.13 18.10
C ASP A 31 -7.11 12.45 17.61
N ILE A 32 -6.69 12.83 16.40
CA ILE A 32 -5.50 12.28 15.74
C ILE A 32 -4.36 13.28 15.86
N HIS A 33 -3.23 12.89 16.46
CA HIS A 33 -2.09 13.78 16.64
C HIS A 33 -0.77 13.08 16.32
N VAL A 34 0.18 13.83 15.75
CA VAL A 34 1.60 13.45 15.78
C VAL A 34 2.30 14.18 16.91
N SER A 35 3.25 13.51 17.54
CA SER A 35 3.90 14.02 18.74
C SER A 35 5.37 13.61 18.82
N VAL A 36 6.19 14.41 19.48
CA VAL A 36 7.59 14.13 19.78
C VAL A 36 7.84 14.32 21.27
N THR A 37 8.40 13.32 21.94
CA THR A 37 8.77 13.40 23.37
C THR A 37 10.09 14.13 23.58
N HIS A 38 10.23 14.83 24.70
CA HIS A 38 11.45 15.56 25.09
C HIS A 38 11.91 15.11 26.48
N PRO A 39 13.22 14.86 26.69
CA PRO A 39 14.35 15.08 25.77
C PRO A 39 14.67 13.88 24.86
N ALA A 40 13.86 12.82 24.87
CA ALA A 40 14.18 11.56 24.18
C ALA A 40 13.97 11.59 22.65
N HIS A 41 13.36 12.65 22.11
CA HIS A 41 13.04 12.85 20.68
C HIS A 41 12.29 11.67 20.04
N ARG A 42 11.44 10.96 20.79
CA ARG A 42 10.65 9.85 20.22
C ARG A 42 9.44 10.36 19.47
N ARG A 43 9.38 10.08 18.16
CA ARG A 43 8.22 10.32 17.29
C ARG A 43 7.07 9.37 17.65
N MET A 44 5.85 9.91 17.64
CA MET A 44 4.64 9.20 18.03
C MET A 44 3.43 9.60 17.17
N LEU A 45 2.50 8.67 16.98
CA LEU A 45 1.10 8.94 16.65
C LEU A 45 0.27 8.70 17.91
N LEU A 46 -0.58 9.66 18.27
CA LEU A 46 -1.50 9.61 19.39
C LEU A 46 -2.94 9.64 18.86
N LEU A 47 -3.75 8.68 19.29
CA LEU A 47 -5.16 8.60 18.96
C LEU A 47 -5.98 8.63 20.26
N GLY A 48 -6.79 9.67 20.43
CA GLY A 48 -7.69 9.79 21.57
C GLY A 48 -8.80 8.74 21.52
N THR A 49 -9.12 8.14 22.66
CA THR A 49 -10.19 7.14 22.79
C THR A 49 -10.85 7.21 24.17
N ASP A 50 -12.03 6.60 24.31
CA ASP A 50 -12.77 6.52 25.57
C ASP A 50 -12.42 5.25 26.37
N ALA A 51 -12.82 5.21 27.64
CA ALA A 51 -12.53 4.10 28.55
C ALA A 51 -13.09 2.74 28.06
N ARG A 52 -14.28 2.74 27.43
CA ARG A 52 -14.91 1.50 26.97
C ARG A 52 -14.12 0.90 25.82
N THR A 53 -13.78 1.73 24.83
CA THR A 53 -12.95 1.28 23.70
C THR A 53 -11.53 0.91 24.16
N ALA A 54 -10.94 1.68 25.07
CA ALA A 54 -9.64 1.38 25.67
C ALA A 54 -9.56 -0.04 26.25
N ASP A 55 -10.60 -0.48 26.97
CA ASP A 55 -10.62 -1.82 27.57
C ASP A 55 -10.69 -2.95 26.53
N THR A 56 -11.46 -2.77 25.45
CA THR A 56 -11.54 -3.75 24.34
C THR A 56 -10.17 -3.91 23.68
N VAL A 57 -9.55 -2.79 23.29
CA VAL A 57 -8.33 -2.79 22.49
C VAL A 57 -7.10 -3.19 23.33
N ARG A 58 -7.14 -3.01 24.65
CA ARG A 58 -6.06 -3.41 25.57
C ARG A 58 -5.72 -4.90 25.47
N GLN A 59 -6.73 -5.76 25.33
CA GLN A 59 -6.52 -7.20 25.18
C GLN A 59 -5.83 -7.52 23.87
N GLU A 60 -6.31 -6.96 22.75
CA GLU A 60 -5.69 -7.15 21.44
C GLU A 60 -4.21 -6.74 21.45
N ILE A 61 -3.88 -5.57 22.02
CA ILE A 61 -2.50 -5.07 22.12
C ILE A 61 -1.61 -6.02 22.93
N HIS A 62 -2.13 -6.61 24.01
CA HIS A 62 -1.35 -7.50 24.87
C HIS A 62 -0.95 -8.81 24.16
N GLU A 63 -1.79 -9.28 23.23
CA GLU A 63 -1.53 -10.47 22.43
C GLU A 63 -0.60 -10.20 21.24
N LEU A 64 -0.30 -8.91 20.94
CA LEU A 64 0.53 -8.58 19.80
C LEU A 64 1.99 -8.99 20.03
N PRO A 65 2.59 -9.67 19.06
CA PRO A 65 4.01 -9.99 19.12
C PRO A 65 4.84 -8.71 18.99
N ALA A 66 5.91 -8.59 19.77
CA ALA A 66 6.81 -7.43 19.72
C ALA A 66 7.40 -7.21 18.32
N THR A 67 7.53 -5.95 17.91
CA THR A 67 8.22 -5.58 16.67
C THR A 67 9.41 -4.70 17.02
N ARG A 68 10.56 -5.01 16.43
CA ARG A 68 11.75 -4.19 16.64
C ARG A 68 11.48 -2.77 16.13
N GLY A 69 11.79 -1.78 16.94
CA GLY A 69 11.74 -0.37 16.56
C GLY A 69 10.36 0.28 16.50
N LEU A 70 9.29 -0.48 16.75
CA LEU A 70 7.92 0.04 16.83
C LEU A 70 7.23 -0.48 18.07
N GLN A 71 6.45 0.38 18.71
CA GLN A 71 5.67 0.00 19.89
C GLN A 71 4.26 0.55 19.78
N LEU A 72 3.27 -0.27 20.14
CA LEU A 72 1.88 0.12 20.30
C LEU A 72 1.51 0.00 21.78
N ASN A 73 1.08 1.10 22.39
CA ASN A 73 0.72 1.16 23.80
C ASN A 73 -0.60 1.91 23.99
N LEU A 74 -1.25 1.66 25.13
CA LEU A 74 -2.44 2.38 25.56
C LEU A 74 -2.18 3.03 26.92
N SER A 75 -2.40 4.34 27.04
CA SER A 75 -2.18 5.08 28.29
C SER A 75 -3.40 5.88 28.70
N SER A 76 -3.63 6.03 30.01
CA SER A 76 -4.67 6.92 30.54
C SER A 76 -4.12 8.34 30.62
N VAL A 77 -4.85 9.29 30.04
CA VAL A 77 -4.56 10.73 30.14
C VAL A 77 -5.37 11.36 31.27
N SER A 78 -6.62 10.92 31.44
CA SER A 78 -7.49 11.27 32.57
C SER A 78 -8.46 10.11 32.85
N GLY A 79 -9.30 10.23 33.89
CA GLY A 79 -10.18 9.14 34.33
C GLY A 79 -11.05 8.51 33.23
N ASN A 80 -11.47 9.28 32.22
CA ASN A 80 -12.31 8.81 31.12
C ASN A 80 -11.68 8.94 29.73
N HIS A 81 -10.43 9.40 29.63
CA HIS A 81 -9.76 9.63 28.34
C HIS A 81 -8.44 8.87 28.27
N TYR A 82 -8.28 8.13 27.18
CA TYR A 82 -7.13 7.30 26.90
C TYR A 82 -6.49 7.69 25.57
N GLU A 83 -5.21 7.40 25.44
CA GLU A 83 -4.45 7.54 24.20
C GLU A 83 -3.93 6.19 23.76
N LEU A 84 -4.29 5.78 22.54
CA LEU A 84 -3.57 4.74 21.80
C LEU A 84 -2.35 5.39 21.13
N GLN A 85 -1.18 4.83 21.38
CA GLN A 85 0.11 5.42 21.05
C GLN A 85 0.94 4.47 20.18
N VAL A 86 1.22 4.90 18.96
CA VAL A 86 2.22 4.25 18.09
C VAL A 86 3.53 5.01 18.25
N MET A 87 4.60 4.36 18.66
CA MET A 87 5.88 5.00 18.98
C MET A 87 7.02 4.39 18.16
N LEU A 88 7.89 5.26 17.63
CA LEU A 88 9.18 4.89 17.07
C LEU A 88 10.20 4.67 18.18
N THR A 89 10.75 3.47 18.29
CA THR A 89 11.72 3.10 19.35
C THR A 89 13.13 2.80 18.82
N ASP A 90 13.29 2.65 17.50
CA ASP A 90 14.58 2.46 16.81
C ASP A 90 14.64 3.44 15.63
N ASP A 91 15.62 4.32 15.63
CA ASP A 91 15.73 5.40 14.64
C ASP A 91 16.07 4.84 13.23
N GLU A 92 16.51 3.58 13.12
CA GLU A 92 16.66 2.86 11.84
C GLU A 92 15.32 2.74 11.07
N LEU A 93 14.17 2.87 11.74
CA LEU A 93 12.84 2.81 11.12
C LEU A 93 12.21 4.19 10.85
N THR A 94 12.99 5.28 10.97
CA THR A 94 12.47 6.65 10.78
C THR A 94 11.75 6.83 9.42
N GLU A 95 12.36 6.34 8.34
CA GLU A 95 11.81 6.44 6.98
C GLU A 95 10.55 5.57 6.77
N VAL A 96 10.36 4.55 7.61
CA VAL A 96 9.18 3.67 7.60
C VAL A 96 8.07 4.22 8.48
N PHE A 97 8.43 4.93 9.55
CA PHE A 97 7.50 5.42 10.55
C PHE A 97 6.49 6.41 9.98
N THR A 98 6.95 7.37 9.16
CA THR A 98 6.07 8.38 8.55
C THR A 98 5.00 7.76 7.64
N PRO A 99 5.34 6.84 6.71
CA PRO A 99 4.34 6.07 5.97
C PRO A 99 3.36 5.31 6.86
N LEU A 100 3.84 4.62 7.90
CA LEU A 100 3.02 3.88 8.86
C LEU A 100 1.98 4.77 9.54
N VAL A 101 2.42 5.88 10.14
CA VAL A 101 1.50 6.72 10.92
C VAL A 101 0.58 7.54 10.03
N SER A 102 1.01 7.89 8.81
CA SER A 102 0.15 8.54 7.81
C SER A 102 -1.00 7.62 7.40
N ASP A 103 -0.68 6.36 7.16
CA ASP A 103 -1.65 5.34 6.78
C ASP A 103 -2.62 4.99 7.91
N ILE A 104 -2.14 4.88 9.15
CA ILE A 104 -3.01 4.75 10.34
C ILE A 104 -3.92 5.98 10.48
N ALA A 105 -3.39 7.19 10.33
CA ALA A 105 -4.18 8.42 10.44
C ALA A 105 -5.27 8.51 9.36
N GLU A 106 -5.00 8.08 8.11
CA GLU A 106 -6.00 8.02 7.04
C GLU A 106 -7.17 7.09 7.41
N VAL A 107 -6.89 5.86 7.85
CA VAL A 107 -7.97 4.89 8.18
C VAL A 107 -8.76 5.30 9.42
N VAL A 108 -8.11 5.94 10.38
CA VAL A 108 -8.78 6.46 11.58
C VAL A 108 -9.68 7.63 11.23
N ARG A 109 -9.21 8.56 10.38
CA ARG A 109 -9.99 9.73 9.96
C ARG A 109 -11.36 9.36 9.39
N ASP A 110 -11.39 8.31 8.58
CA ASP A 110 -12.57 7.88 7.82
C ASP A 110 -13.46 6.89 8.61
N ALA A 111 -13.07 6.49 9.82
CA ALA A 111 -13.81 5.55 10.64
C ALA A 111 -15.10 6.17 11.21
N PRO A 112 -16.26 5.47 11.21
CA PRO A 112 -17.52 6.04 11.68
C PRO A 112 -17.60 6.34 13.19
N THR A 113 -16.91 5.55 14.02
CA THR A 113 -16.98 5.63 15.49
C THR A 113 -15.60 5.50 16.12
N THR A 114 -15.44 5.99 17.35
CA THR A 114 -14.20 5.85 18.14
C THR A 114 -13.75 4.39 18.30
N GLU A 115 -14.70 3.47 18.46
CA GLU A 115 -14.46 2.02 18.56
C GLU A 115 -13.86 1.50 17.25
N THR A 116 -14.55 1.72 16.12
CA THR A 116 -14.06 1.29 14.80
C THR A 116 -12.74 1.97 14.39
N ALA A 117 -12.51 3.21 14.82
CA ALA A 117 -11.27 3.95 14.62
C ALA A 117 -10.10 3.29 15.33
N ALA A 118 -10.24 2.97 16.63
CA ALA A 118 -9.20 2.33 17.41
C ALA A 118 -8.87 0.93 16.88
N GLU A 119 -9.89 0.13 16.57
CA GLU A 119 -9.69 -1.18 15.95
C GLU A 119 -9.01 -1.07 14.56
N ALA A 120 -9.40 -0.10 13.73
CA ALA A 120 -8.77 0.12 12.43
C ALA A 120 -7.29 0.48 12.59
N ALA A 121 -6.95 1.31 13.58
CA ALA A 121 -5.57 1.64 13.90
C ALA A 121 -4.75 0.41 14.32
N VAL A 122 -5.29 -0.43 15.22
CA VAL A 122 -4.62 -1.66 15.66
C VAL A 122 -4.45 -2.63 14.49
N ARG A 123 -5.51 -2.89 13.71
CA ARG A 123 -5.43 -3.74 12.51
C ARG A 123 -4.37 -3.24 11.53
N ARG A 124 -4.31 -1.93 11.28
CA ARG A 124 -3.32 -1.36 10.37
C ARG A 124 -1.90 -1.46 10.92
N TYR A 125 -1.71 -1.22 12.21
CA TYR A 125 -0.43 -1.44 12.89
C TYR A 125 0.04 -2.90 12.78
N VAL A 126 -0.82 -3.87 13.09
CA VAL A 126 -0.49 -5.31 13.00
C VAL A 126 -0.07 -5.70 11.58
N ARG A 127 -0.77 -5.18 10.59
CA ARG A 127 -0.44 -5.43 9.19
C ARG A 127 0.94 -4.88 8.83
N TRP A 128 1.29 -3.69 9.29
CA TRP A 128 2.65 -3.16 9.14
C TRP A 128 3.69 -3.99 9.89
N GLN A 129 3.38 -4.50 11.08
CA GLN A 129 4.28 -5.44 11.77
C GLN A 129 4.54 -6.70 10.94
N GLN A 130 3.52 -7.24 10.27
CA GLN A 130 3.66 -8.39 9.38
C GLN A 130 4.52 -8.05 8.16
N LEU A 131 4.33 -6.88 7.54
CA LEU A 131 5.15 -6.41 6.43
C LEU A 131 6.63 -6.26 6.82
N LEU A 132 6.91 -5.62 7.95
CA LEU A 132 8.30 -5.42 8.40
C LEU A 132 8.98 -6.72 8.83
N ARG A 133 8.20 -7.77 9.13
CA ARG A 133 8.73 -9.12 9.36
C ARG A 133 8.92 -9.92 8.09
N SER A 134 8.08 -9.71 7.07
CA SER A 134 8.15 -10.43 5.80
C SER A 134 9.26 -9.91 4.91
N VAL A 135 9.56 -8.60 4.98
CA VAL A 135 10.77 -8.02 4.38
C VAL A 135 11.96 -8.44 5.24
N SER A 136 12.70 -9.45 4.79
CA SER A 136 13.91 -9.91 5.48
C SER A 136 15.01 -8.85 5.38
N ARG A 137 16.16 -9.09 6.04
CA ARG A 137 17.37 -8.31 5.78
C ARG A 137 17.80 -8.34 4.31
N ASP A 138 17.35 -9.34 3.55
CA ASP A 138 17.66 -9.54 2.13
C ASP A 138 16.64 -8.86 1.19
N GLY A 139 15.69 -8.10 1.76
CA GLY A 139 14.70 -7.32 1.03
C GLY A 139 13.58 -8.16 0.41
N LEU A 140 12.94 -7.62 -0.63
CA LEU A 140 11.88 -8.28 -1.39
C LEU A 140 12.39 -9.57 -2.05
N SER A 141 11.56 -10.62 -2.06
CA SER A 141 11.83 -11.84 -2.82
C SER A 141 11.84 -11.58 -4.34
N ARG A 142 12.46 -12.45 -5.15
CA ARG A 142 12.47 -12.30 -6.62
C ARG A 142 11.06 -12.21 -7.21
N GLN A 143 10.10 -12.96 -6.67
CA GLN A 143 8.70 -12.89 -7.08
C GLN A 143 8.07 -11.54 -6.70
N ALA A 144 8.30 -11.05 -5.49
CA ALA A 144 7.80 -9.75 -5.06
C ALA A 144 8.42 -8.58 -5.86
N ARG A 145 9.72 -8.65 -6.17
CA ARG A 145 10.39 -7.70 -7.07
C ARG A 145 9.77 -7.70 -8.47
N CYS A 146 9.48 -8.88 -9.02
CA CYS A 146 8.84 -9.01 -10.33
C CYS A 146 7.41 -8.43 -10.32
N GLY A 147 6.61 -8.74 -9.31
CA GLY A 147 5.27 -8.18 -9.12
C GLY A 147 5.28 -6.66 -9.05
N LEU A 148 6.10 -6.12 -8.12
CA LEU A 148 6.25 -4.68 -7.94
C LEU A 148 6.78 -4.00 -9.20
N PHE A 149 7.73 -4.60 -9.93
CA PHE A 149 8.19 -4.07 -11.21
C PHE A 149 7.03 -3.98 -12.21
N GLY A 150 6.19 -5.00 -12.29
CA GLY A 150 5.02 -5.02 -13.18
C GLY A 150 4.00 -3.93 -12.84
N GLU A 151 3.66 -3.78 -11.56
CA GLU A 151 2.75 -2.73 -11.08
C GLU A 151 3.31 -1.33 -11.35
N LEU A 152 4.58 -1.08 -11.03
CA LEU A 152 5.23 0.22 -11.27
C LEU A 152 5.37 0.51 -12.77
N HIS A 153 5.66 -0.51 -13.57
CA HIS A 153 5.69 -0.36 -15.02
C HIS A 153 4.31 0.01 -15.56
N PHE A 154 3.26 -0.62 -15.03
CA PHE A 154 1.89 -0.31 -15.38
C PHE A 154 1.51 1.14 -15.01
N LEU A 155 1.86 1.56 -13.79
CA LEU A 155 1.70 2.94 -13.32
C LEU A 155 2.40 3.94 -14.27
N LEU A 156 3.66 3.65 -14.63
CA LEU A 156 4.49 4.54 -15.44
C LEU A 156 4.00 4.69 -16.88
N GLU A 157 3.65 3.59 -17.53
CA GLU A 157 3.38 3.57 -18.97
C GLU A 157 1.90 3.80 -19.31
N TYR A 158 0.96 3.41 -18.44
CA TYR A 158 -0.47 3.43 -18.75
C TYR A 158 -1.27 4.37 -17.86
N VAL A 159 -0.97 4.45 -16.56
CA VAL A 159 -1.80 5.24 -15.63
C VAL A 159 -1.35 6.71 -15.59
N LEU A 160 -0.05 6.99 -15.38
CA LEU A 160 0.49 8.35 -15.32
C LEU A 160 0.19 9.20 -16.56
N PRO A 161 0.22 8.66 -17.81
CA PRO A 161 -0.14 9.43 -18.99
C PRO A 161 -1.65 9.62 -19.18
N ALA A 162 -2.48 8.85 -18.47
CA ALA A 162 -3.91 8.81 -18.70
C ALA A 162 -4.71 9.73 -17.77
N VAL A 163 -4.24 9.95 -16.54
CA VAL A 163 -4.91 10.76 -15.52
C VAL A 163 -3.91 11.71 -14.83
N ASP A 164 -4.39 12.65 -14.02
CA ASP A 164 -3.49 13.52 -13.25
C ASP A 164 -2.64 12.72 -12.24
N GLN A 165 -1.47 13.27 -11.88
CA GLN A 165 -0.49 12.57 -11.04
C GLN A 165 -1.03 12.16 -9.67
N HIS A 166 -1.92 12.96 -9.07
CA HIS A 166 -2.47 12.62 -7.77
C HIS A 166 -3.42 11.42 -7.89
N THR A 167 -4.31 11.43 -8.89
CA THR A 167 -5.19 10.30 -9.20
C THR A 167 -4.39 9.05 -9.56
N ALA A 168 -3.35 9.17 -10.40
CA ALA A 168 -2.52 8.05 -10.82
C ALA A 168 -1.81 7.33 -9.66
N VAL A 169 -1.20 8.10 -8.74
CA VAL A 169 -0.53 7.51 -7.57
C VAL A 169 -1.56 7.00 -6.57
N SER A 170 -2.67 7.72 -6.37
CA SER A 170 -3.70 7.31 -5.40
C SER A 170 -4.47 6.06 -5.82
N SER A 171 -4.59 5.82 -7.12
CA SER A 171 -5.24 4.62 -7.64
C SER A 171 -4.39 3.37 -7.50
N TRP A 172 -3.07 3.47 -7.31
CA TRP A 172 -2.23 2.31 -7.02
C TRP A 172 -2.47 1.82 -5.58
N THR A 173 -3.41 0.90 -5.44
CA THR A 173 -3.93 0.40 -4.16
C THR A 173 -3.35 -0.96 -3.77
N GLY A 174 -2.67 -1.68 -4.68
CA GLY A 174 -2.00 -2.96 -4.43
C GLY A 174 -1.12 -3.00 -3.17
N PRO A 175 -0.29 -1.97 -2.86
CA PRO A 175 0.48 -1.90 -1.61
C PRO A 175 -0.40 -1.91 -0.35
N ARG A 176 -1.65 -1.47 -0.49
CA ARG A 176 -2.71 -1.50 0.53
C ARG A 176 -3.51 -2.81 0.51
N GLN A 177 -3.02 -3.88 -0.12
CA GLN A 177 -3.63 -5.23 -0.16
C GLN A 177 -5.14 -5.17 -0.43
N THR A 178 -5.53 -4.26 -1.33
CA THR A 178 -6.87 -4.28 -1.91
C THR A 178 -7.02 -5.48 -2.84
N ASN A 179 -8.24 -5.78 -3.25
CA ASN A 179 -8.51 -6.91 -4.14
C ASN A 179 -7.82 -6.75 -5.50
N GLN A 180 -7.74 -5.50 -6.00
CA GLN A 180 -7.06 -5.14 -7.24
C GLN A 180 -5.88 -4.21 -6.97
N ASP A 181 -4.87 -4.28 -7.83
CA ASP A 181 -3.67 -3.44 -7.74
C ASP A 181 -3.94 -1.97 -8.04
N PHE A 182 -4.89 -1.68 -8.94
CA PHE A 182 -5.32 -0.33 -9.24
C PHE A 182 -6.84 -0.16 -9.13
N GLN A 183 -7.27 0.89 -8.44
CA GLN A 183 -8.66 1.34 -8.36
C GLN A 183 -8.75 2.79 -8.84
N LEU A 184 -9.12 2.95 -10.10
CA LEU A 184 -9.25 4.24 -10.77
C LEU A 184 -10.72 4.67 -10.79
N PRO A 185 -11.03 5.97 -11.01
CA PRO A 185 -12.41 6.43 -11.08
C PRO A 185 -13.26 5.71 -12.14
N GLY A 186 -12.66 5.34 -13.28
CA GLY A 186 -13.36 4.69 -14.39
C GLY A 186 -13.30 3.16 -14.41
N ALA A 187 -12.33 2.56 -13.71
CA ALA A 187 -12.09 1.12 -13.76
C ALA A 187 -11.15 0.64 -12.65
N ALA A 188 -11.16 -0.66 -12.39
CA ALA A 188 -10.13 -1.35 -11.63
C ALA A 188 -9.21 -2.14 -12.57
N VAL A 189 -7.96 -2.33 -12.17
CA VAL A 189 -6.99 -3.16 -12.90
C VAL A 189 -6.22 -4.05 -11.95
N GLU A 190 -6.20 -5.34 -12.26
CA GLU A 190 -5.32 -6.33 -11.63
C GLU A 190 -4.08 -6.53 -12.51
N VAL A 191 -2.88 -6.43 -11.93
CA VAL A 191 -1.60 -6.54 -12.66
C VAL A 191 -0.90 -7.84 -12.29
N LYS A 192 -0.60 -8.66 -13.29
CA LYS A 192 0.19 -9.89 -13.14
C LYS A 192 1.49 -9.76 -13.90
N ALA A 193 2.61 -9.96 -13.21
CA ALA A 193 3.93 -9.95 -13.82
C ALA A 193 4.55 -11.34 -13.83
N THR A 194 5.27 -11.67 -14.89
CA THR A 194 5.99 -12.95 -14.98
C THR A 194 7.28 -12.82 -15.77
N THR A 195 8.30 -13.58 -15.36
CA THR A 195 9.54 -13.75 -16.13
C THR A 195 9.54 -15.04 -16.95
N VAL A 196 8.45 -15.81 -16.90
CA VAL A 196 8.30 -17.04 -17.69
C VAL A 196 8.26 -16.67 -19.17
N ARG A 197 9.13 -17.28 -19.98
CA ARG A 197 9.32 -16.93 -21.40
C ARG A 197 8.04 -17.06 -22.25
N SER A 198 7.24 -18.08 -21.98
CA SER A 198 5.97 -18.38 -22.66
C SER A 198 4.96 -18.86 -21.62
N PRO A 199 4.37 -17.93 -20.84
CA PRO A 199 3.44 -18.29 -19.79
C PRO A 199 2.19 -18.88 -20.44
N ARG A 200 1.82 -20.09 -20.04
CA ARG A 200 0.58 -20.74 -20.47
C ARG A 200 -0.59 -20.38 -19.57
N THR A 201 -0.29 -19.97 -18.35
CA THR A 201 -1.29 -19.66 -17.34
C THR A 201 -0.96 -18.35 -16.64
N VAL A 202 -2.01 -17.71 -16.12
CA VAL A 202 -1.93 -16.59 -15.18
C VAL A 202 -2.46 -17.07 -13.84
N GLN A 203 -1.68 -16.88 -12.77
CA GLN A 203 -2.10 -17.23 -11.42
C GLN A 203 -2.94 -16.10 -10.82
N ILE A 204 -4.08 -16.46 -10.26
CA ILE A 204 -4.97 -15.59 -9.48
C ILE A 204 -4.89 -16.05 -8.03
N ALA A 205 -4.47 -15.14 -7.15
CA ALA A 205 -4.17 -15.46 -5.76
C ALA A 205 -5.42 -15.58 -4.89
N SER A 206 -6.51 -14.91 -5.28
CA SER A 206 -7.81 -14.96 -4.61
C SER A 206 -8.96 -14.79 -5.60
N GLU A 207 -10.07 -15.47 -5.32
CA GLU A 207 -11.40 -15.27 -5.90
C GLU A 207 -11.85 -13.80 -5.96
N ARG A 208 -11.35 -12.94 -5.07
CA ARG A 208 -11.73 -11.52 -5.01
C ARG A 208 -11.02 -10.65 -6.05
N GLN A 209 -9.88 -11.09 -6.58
CA GLN A 209 -9.08 -10.24 -7.47
C GLN A 209 -9.79 -9.96 -8.79
N LEU A 210 -10.55 -10.94 -9.29
CA LEU A 210 -11.29 -10.84 -10.55
C LEU A 210 -12.81 -10.68 -10.37
N ASP A 211 -13.24 -10.37 -9.14
CA ASP A 211 -14.64 -10.14 -8.82
C ASP A 211 -15.11 -8.79 -9.34
N THR A 212 -16.31 -8.76 -9.95
CA THR A 212 -16.94 -7.56 -10.51
C THR A 212 -18.26 -7.22 -9.82
N ALA A 213 -18.47 -7.69 -8.59
CA ALA A 213 -19.69 -7.44 -7.81
C ALA A 213 -20.06 -5.95 -7.73
N ASP A 214 -19.07 -5.07 -7.64
CA ASP A 214 -19.28 -3.63 -7.47
C ASP A 214 -19.62 -2.89 -8.78
N SER A 215 -19.80 -3.63 -9.89
CA SER A 215 -20.10 -3.11 -11.24
C SER A 215 -19.04 -2.16 -11.83
N THR A 216 -17.91 -1.98 -11.15
CA THR A 216 -16.75 -1.28 -11.69
C THR A 216 -16.15 -2.09 -12.84
N PRO A 217 -15.93 -1.50 -14.03
CA PRO A 217 -15.22 -2.17 -15.10
C PRO A 217 -13.86 -2.67 -14.62
N LEU A 218 -13.52 -3.91 -14.93
CA LEU A 218 -12.28 -4.53 -14.47
C LEU A 218 -11.45 -5.00 -15.66
N ALA A 219 -10.15 -4.76 -15.61
CA ALA A 219 -9.19 -5.32 -16.56
C ALA A 219 -8.11 -6.14 -15.85
N LEU A 220 -7.62 -7.17 -16.54
CA LEU A 220 -6.42 -7.91 -16.17
C LEU A 220 -5.28 -7.46 -17.10
N ALA A 221 -4.23 -6.91 -16.52
CA ALA A 221 -3.00 -6.56 -17.21
C ALA A 221 -1.93 -7.62 -16.91
N HIS A 222 -1.31 -8.17 -17.95
CA HIS A 222 -0.26 -9.17 -17.83
C HIS A 222 1.03 -8.70 -18.48
N VAL A 223 2.04 -8.47 -17.64
CA VAL A 223 3.34 -7.94 -18.00
C VAL A 223 4.34 -9.09 -18.08
N VAL A 224 4.78 -9.41 -19.30
CA VAL A 224 5.75 -10.48 -19.55
C VAL A 224 7.15 -9.88 -19.69
N LEU A 225 8.03 -10.26 -18.77
CA LEU A 225 9.39 -9.75 -18.64
C LEU A 225 10.41 -10.80 -19.06
N ASP A 226 11.57 -10.37 -19.55
CA ASP A 226 12.81 -11.16 -19.56
C ASP A 226 13.65 -10.68 -18.38
N ASP A 227 14.09 -11.58 -17.50
CA ASP A 227 14.96 -11.22 -16.40
C ASP A 227 16.38 -11.73 -16.62
N ARG A 228 17.35 -10.81 -16.55
CA ARG A 228 18.76 -11.12 -16.66
C ARG A 228 19.53 -10.37 -15.61
N GLN A 229 20.38 -11.09 -14.89
CA GLN A 229 21.35 -10.49 -13.99
C GLN A 229 22.31 -9.62 -14.81
N SER A 230 22.48 -8.36 -14.42
CA SER A 230 23.36 -7.40 -15.09
C SER A 230 23.09 -7.22 -16.60
N GLY A 231 21.87 -7.47 -17.06
CA GLY A 231 21.47 -7.24 -18.46
C GLY A 231 21.26 -5.77 -18.82
N LEU A 232 20.91 -5.49 -20.08
CA LEU A 232 20.56 -4.13 -20.54
C LEU A 232 19.16 -3.66 -20.10
N GLY A 233 18.43 -4.49 -19.35
CA GLY A 233 17.10 -4.16 -18.84
C GLY A 233 17.11 -3.07 -17.77
N ARG A 234 15.93 -2.70 -17.32
CA ARG A 234 15.71 -1.72 -16.26
C ARG A 234 15.72 -2.44 -14.90
N SER A 235 16.44 -1.89 -13.92
CA SER A 235 16.33 -2.37 -12.53
C SER A 235 15.06 -1.82 -11.88
N LEU A 236 14.63 -2.40 -10.76
CA LEU A 236 13.51 -1.87 -9.99
C LEU A 236 13.82 -0.44 -9.51
N ASN A 237 15.07 -0.18 -9.08
CA ASN A 237 15.53 1.15 -8.69
C ASN A 237 15.42 2.18 -9.82
N ALA A 238 15.85 1.82 -11.03
CA ALA A 238 15.77 2.71 -12.18
C ALA A 238 14.32 3.04 -12.55
N LEU A 239 13.39 2.08 -12.41
CA LEU A 239 11.97 2.30 -12.62
C LEU A 239 11.36 3.24 -11.58
N VAL A 240 11.71 3.04 -10.31
CA VAL A 240 11.31 3.92 -9.22
C VAL A 240 11.81 5.35 -9.45
N ASP A 241 13.07 5.52 -9.83
CA ASP A 241 13.66 6.84 -10.08
C ASP A 241 13.02 7.55 -11.27
N GLU A 242 12.65 6.80 -12.30
CA GLU A 242 11.94 7.36 -13.45
C GLU A 242 10.54 7.87 -13.06
N ILE A 243 9.81 7.11 -12.24
CA ILE A 243 8.51 7.56 -11.71
C ILE A 243 8.72 8.82 -10.86
N ARG A 244 9.69 8.81 -9.94
CA ARG A 244 10.04 9.99 -9.12
C ARG A 244 10.32 11.22 -9.98
N ALA A 245 11.09 11.07 -11.05
CA ALA A 245 11.42 12.15 -11.96
C ALA A 245 10.20 12.69 -12.74
N ARG A 246 9.18 11.86 -12.98
CA ARG A 246 7.92 12.29 -13.62
C ARG A 246 6.94 12.93 -12.65
N LEU A 247 7.02 12.64 -11.35
CA LEU A 247 6.13 13.22 -10.33
C LEU A 247 6.57 14.63 -9.94
N THR A 248 5.91 15.63 -10.51
CA THR A 248 6.16 17.05 -10.24
C THR A 248 5.28 17.59 -9.11
N SER A 249 4.17 16.93 -8.80
CA SER A 249 3.31 17.28 -7.67
C SER A 249 3.93 16.78 -6.35
N PRO A 250 4.23 17.68 -5.39
CA PRO A 250 4.83 17.27 -4.11
C PRO A 250 3.96 16.28 -3.33
N SER A 251 2.62 16.44 -3.37
CA SER A 251 1.69 15.53 -2.69
C SER A 251 1.65 14.15 -3.34
N ALA A 252 1.72 14.07 -4.68
CA ALA A 252 1.78 12.80 -5.39
C ALA A 252 3.12 12.09 -5.15
N ALA A 253 4.24 12.83 -5.18
CA ALA A 253 5.57 12.29 -4.88
C ALA A 253 5.64 11.71 -3.45
N GLN A 254 5.17 12.46 -2.45
CA GLN A 254 5.14 11.99 -1.06
C GLN A 254 4.24 10.75 -0.87
N ARG A 255 3.08 10.72 -1.54
CA ARG A 255 2.19 9.56 -1.52
C ARG A 255 2.85 8.34 -2.17
N PHE A 256 3.57 8.54 -3.27
CA PHE A 256 4.30 7.47 -3.96
C PHE A 256 5.38 6.86 -3.07
N GLU A 257 6.17 7.68 -2.37
CA GLU A 257 7.16 7.17 -1.39
C GLU A 257 6.47 6.34 -0.28
N SER A 258 5.33 6.81 0.21
CA SER A 258 4.56 6.09 1.23
C SER A 258 4.05 4.73 0.72
N LEU A 259 3.65 4.65 -0.55
CA LEU A 259 3.19 3.43 -1.19
C LEU A 259 4.34 2.45 -1.49
N LEU A 260 5.53 2.95 -1.86
CA LEU A 260 6.72 2.11 -2.04
C LEU A 260 7.07 1.37 -0.75
N VAL A 261 7.08 2.07 0.40
CA VAL A 261 7.33 1.44 1.70
C VAL A 261 6.25 0.40 2.01
N GLN A 262 4.98 0.68 1.70
CA GLN A 262 3.88 -0.29 1.86
C GLN A 262 3.97 -1.49 0.90
N ALA A 263 4.66 -1.34 -0.23
CA ALA A 263 4.97 -2.44 -1.13
C ALA A 263 6.19 -3.27 -0.66
N GLY A 264 6.83 -2.86 0.44
CA GLY A 264 8.05 -3.47 0.97
C GLY A 264 9.34 -3.00 0.29
N TYR A 265 9.27 -1.97 -0.55
CA TYR A 265 10.44 -1.28 -1.09
C TYR A 265 10.96 -0.28 -0.06
N LEU A 266 11.88 -0.73 0.80
CA LEU A 266 12.43 0.08 1.88
C LEU A 266 13.65 0.89 1.39
N PRO A 267 13.78 2.19 1.71
CA PRO A 267 14.88 2.99 1.17
C PRO A 267 16.26 2.54 1.65
N ASN A 268 16.37 2.05 2.89
CA ASN A 268 17.60 1.47 3.46
C ASN A 268 18.03 0.12 2.85
N GLN A 269 17.22 -0.47 1.97
CA GLN A 269 17.50 -1.72 1.25
C GLN A 269 17.62 -1.50 -0.25
N ARG A 270 17.68 -0.24 -0.68
CA ARG A 270 17.68 0.14 -2.08
C ARG A 270 18.83 -0.52 -2.86
N ASP A 271 20.00 -0.67 -2.26
CA ASP A 271 21.17 -1.34 -2.82
C ASP A 271 20.92 -2.79 -3.28
N LEU A 272 19.89 -3.46 -2.73
CA LEU A 272 19.52 -4.84 -3.08
C LEU A 272 18.80 -4.98 -4.42
N TYR A 273 18.38 -3.87 -5.04
CA TYR A 273 17.43 -3.88 -6.16
C TYR A 273 17.98 -3.36 -7.49
N ASP A 274 19.30 -3.18 -7.61
CA ASP A 274 19.96 -2.76 -8.86
C ASP A 274 20.52 -3.91 -9.72
N HIS A 275 20.74 -5.07 -9.10
CA HIS A 275 21.37 -6.22 -9.74
C HIS A 275 20.44 -6.93 -10.73
N ASP A 276 19.20 -7.18 -10.32
CA ASP A 276 18.18 -7.83 -11.14
C ASP A 276 17.60 -6.81 -12.12
N ARG A 277 17.60 -7.15 -13.42
CA ARG A 277 17.14 -6.26 -14.47
C ARG A 277 16.11 -6.95 -15.34
N TYR A 278 15.07 -6.19 -15.66
CA TYR A 278 13.91 -6.66 -16.41
C TYR A 278 13.83 -5.94 -17.75
N THR A 279 13.60 -6.70 -18.82
CA THR A 279 13.27 -6.17 -20.14
C THR A 279 11.82 -6.51 -20.45
N LEU A 280 10.99 -5.51 -20.75
CA LEU A 280 9.62 -5.76 -21.19
C LEU A 280 9.65 -6.53 -22.52
N ARG A 281 8.96 -7.66 -22.57
CA ARG A 281 8.77 -8.41 -23.82
C ARG A 281 7.45 -8.07 -24.47
N ARG A 282 6.38 -8.03 -23.68
CA ARG A 282 5.05 -7.61 -24.09
C ARG A 282 4.17 -7.35 -22.87
N SER A 283 3.12 -6.56 -23.09
CA SER A 283 1.99 -6.40 -22.19
C SER A 283 0.74 -6.91 -22.89
N GLU A 284 -0.07 -7.69 -22.18
CA GLU A 284 -1.33 -8.26 -22.66
C GLU A 284 -2.45 -7.78 -21.74
N PHE A 285 -3.61 -7.44 -22.30
CA PHE A 285 -4.72 -6.85 -21.55
C PHE A 285 -6.02 -7.54 -21.89
N TRP A 286 -6.84 -7.80 -20.87
CA TRP A 286 -8.16 -8.38 -21.06
C TRP A 286 -9.20 -7.69 -20.18
N THR A 287 -10.39 -7.47 -20.72
CA THR A 287 -11.54 -7.03 -19.92
C THR A 287 -12.15 -8.21 -19.19
N VAL A 288 -12.34 -8.06 -17.89
CA VAL A 288 -12.93 -9.08 -17.02
C VAL A 288 -14.42 -8.80 -16.88
N GLY A 289 -15.26 -9.76 -17.26
CA GLY A 289 -16.71 -9.61 -17.24
C GLY A 289 -17.42 -10.90 -17.57
N GLU A 290 -18.59 -10.81 -18.20
CA GLU A 290 -19.36 -11.97 -18.62
C GLU A 290 -18.54 -12.89 -19.56
N GLY A 291 -18.60 -14.20 -19.30
CA GLY A 291 -17.86 -15.22 -20.05
C GLY A 291 -16.36 -15.30 -19.73
N PHE A 292 -15.78 -14.35 -18.98
CA PHE A 292 -14.37 -14.41 -18.59
C PHE A 292 -14.14 -15.57 -17.61
N PRO A 293 -13.13 -16.43 -17.81
CA PRO A 293 -12.87 -17.55 -16.90
C PRO A 293 -12.34 -17.05 -15.55
N ARG A 294 -13.20 -17.08 -14.53
CA ARG A 294 -12.86 -16.65 -13.16
C ARG A 294 -13.68 -17.43 -12.13
N ILE A 295 -13.24 -17.35 -10.87
CA ILE A 295 -14.02 -17.74 -9.71
C ILE A 295 -14.41 -16.44 -9.00
N VAL A 296 -15.70 -16.26 -8.70
CA VAL A 296 -16.21 -15.11 -7.93
C VAL A 296 -16.74 -15.57 -6.59
N GLU A 297 -16.65 -14.70 -5.57
CA GLU A 297 -16.98 -15.07 -4.19
C GLU A 297 -18.44 -15.52 -4.03
N ALA A 298 -19.36 -14.89 -4.77
CA ALA A 298 -20.79 -15.20 -4.75
C ALA A 298 -21.14 -16.62 -5.26
N GLU A 299 -20.24 -17.26 -6.00
CA GLU A 299 -20.43 -18.60 -6.57
C GLU A 299 -19.78 -19.71 -5.72
N LEU A 300 -19.09 -19.35 -4.63
CA LEU A 300 -18.43 -20.32 -3.77
C LEU A 300 -19.44 -21.09 -2.89
N PRO A 301 -19.27 -22.42 -2.73
CA PRO A 301 -20.07 -23.18 -1.79
C PRO A 301 -19.89 -22.68 -0.34
N PRO A 302 -20.91 -22.82 0.53
CA PRO A 302 -20.78 -22.46 1.94
C PRO A 302 -19.58 -23.15 2.60
N GLY A 303 -18.72 -22.35 3.23
CA GLY A 303 -17.49 -22.83 3.90
C GLY A 303 -16.24 -22.90 3.01
N VAL A 304 -16.34 -22.52 1.72
CA VAL A 304 -15.20 -22.42 0.80
C VAL A 304 -14.74 -20.97 0.68
N GLY A 305 -13.42 -20.73 0.68
CA GLY A 305 -12.81 -19.43 0.48
C GLY A 305 -11.28 -19.55 0.40
N ASN A 306 -10.59 -18.42 0.20
CA ASN A 306 -9.14 -18.36 -0.01
C ASN A 306 -8.70 -19.19 -1.23
N CYS A 307 -9.42 -19.04 -2.33
CA CYS A 307 -9.20 -19.82 -3.54
C CYS A 307 -8.04 -19.24 -4.36
N THR A 308 -6.96 -20.00 -4.51
CA THR A 308 -5.93 -19.72 -5.51
C THR A 308 -6.14 -20.62 -6.73
N TYR A 309 -6.14 -20.04 -7.92
CA TYR A 309 -6.36 -20.77 -9.17
C TYR A 309 -5.50 -20.20 -10.31
N THR A 310 -5.47 -20.89 -11.44
CA THR A 310 -4.77 -20.45 -12.64
C THR A 310 -5.70 -20.47 -13.84
N ILE A 311 -5.59 -19.46 -14.69
CA ILE A 311 -6.34 -19.37 -15.94
C ILE A 311 -5.40 -19.66 -17.10
N ASP A 312 -5.83 -20.50 -18.06
CA ASP A 312 -5.08 -20.68 -19.31
C ASP A 312 -5.18 -19.41 -20.17
N VAL A 313 -4.03 -18.86 -20.57
CA VAL A 313 -3.94 -17.62 -21.36
C VAL A 313 -4.68 -17.75 -22.69
N SER A 314 -4.72 -18.95 -23.29
CA SER A 314 -5.43 -19.17 -24.56
C SER A 314 -6.95 -18.96 -24.43
N ALA A 315 -7.52 -19.23 -23.26
CA ALA A 315 -8.94 -19.00 -22.97
C ALA A 315 -9.28 -17.50 -22.85
N LEU A 316 -8.28 -16.62 -22.75
CA LEU A 316 -8.48 -15.18 -22.61
C LEU A 316 -8.59 -14.44 -23.97
N THR A 317 -8.31 -15.12 -25.09
CA THR A 317 -8.21 -14.50 -26.42
C THR A 317 -9.45 -13.66 -26.80
N ALA A 318 -10.65 -14.14 -26.48
CA ALA A 318 -11.91 -13.46 -26.80
C ALA A 318 -12.16 -12.17 -25.98
N HIS A 319 -11.41 -11.99 -24.89
CA HIS A 319 -11.54 -10.86 -23.98
C HIS A 319 -10.43 -9.82 -24.17
N SER A 320 -9.57 -10.00 -25.17
CA SER A 320 -8.37 -9.19 -25.39
C SER A 320 -8.76 -7.76 -25.79
N VAL A 321 -8.06 -6.78 -25.22
CA VAL A 321 -8.21 -5.37 -25.56
C VAL A 321 -6.85 -4.74 -25.88
N THR A 322 -6.86 -3.66 -26.65
CA THR A 322 -5.63 -2.92 -26.94
C THR A 322 -5.24 -2.03 -25.77
N ALA A 323 -4.00 -1.57 -25.76
CA ALA A 323 -3.53 -0.60 -24.76
C ALA A 323 -4.34 0.69 -24.80
N GLU A 324 -4.73 1.14 -26.00
CA GLU A 324 -5.55 2.34 -26.19
C GLU A 324 -6.94 2.16 -25.54
N THR A 325 -7.60 1.02 -25.79
CA THR A 325 -8.89 0.72 -25.16
C THR A 325 -8.80 0.65 -23.64
N LEU A 326 -7.71 0.08 -23.10
CA LEU A 326 -7.47 0.07 -21.66
C LEU A 326 -7.26 1.49 -21.10
N VAL A 327 -6.49 2.33 -21.79
CA VAL A 327 -6.25 3.72 -21.39
C VAL A 327 -7.53 4.54 -21.43
N ASP A 328 -8.38 4.34 -22.43
CA ASP A 328 -9.70 4.99 -22.50
C ASP A 328 -10.61 4.52 -21.35
N LEU A 329 -10.55 3.23 -21.00
CA LEU A 329 -11.25 2.70 -19.83
C LEU A 329 -10.73 3.33 -18.52
N ILE A 330 -9.42 3.50 -18.38
CA ILE A 330 -8.77 4.16 -17.24
C ILE A 330 -9.21 5.63 -17.09
N ARG A 331 -9.29 6.37 -18.20
CA ARG A 331 -9.78 7.76 -18.22
C ARG A 331 -11.25 7.86 -17.79
N GLY A 332 -12.03 6.81 -18.04
CA GLY A 332 -13.47 6.80 -17.86
C GLY A 332 -14.20 7.60 -18.95
N THR A 333 -15.53 7.61 -18.92
CA THR A 333 -16.40 8.29 -19.89
C THR A 333 -16.44 9.83 -19.72
N HIS A 334 -15.55 10.40 -18.91
CA HIS A 334 -15.44 11.83 -18.63
C HIS A 334 -14.09 12.42 -19.04
N GLY A 335 -13.61 12.01 -20.22
CA GLY A 335 -12.52 12.70 -20.93
C GLY A 335 -12.97 14.02 -21.54
#